data_AF-A0A6B2VK46-F1
#
_entry.id   AF-A0A6B2VK46-F1
#
_cell.length_a   1.000
_cell.length_b   1.000
_cell.length_c   1.000
_cell.angle_alpha   90.00
_cell.angle_beta   90.00
_cell.angle_gamma   90.00
#
_symmetry.space_group_name_H-M   'P 1'
#
loop_
_entity.id
_entity.type
_entity.pdbx_description
1 polymer ?
#
loop_
_entity_poly.entity_id
_entity_poly.type
_entity_poly.pdbx_seq_one_letter_code
_entity_poly.pdbx_strand_id
1 'polypeptide(L)'
;MRIGLVTESGYPYVSGDAGLWCERLVRGLTQHEFDLYALSRTRQQEDEGWRPLPRQVGRVRTAPLWTAGEDDRAGYGRRARRRFAECYGELAAA
;
A
#
# COMPACT_ATOMS: atom_id res chain seq x y z
N MET A 1 -18.36 -2.79 -5.47
CA MET A 1 -17.76 -2.13 -4.28
C MET A 1 -16.27 -1.97 -4.55
N ARG A 2 -15.68 -0.85 -4.12
CA ARG A 2 -14.24 -0.59 -4.23
C ARG A 2 -13.57 -0.85 -2.88
N ILE A 3 -12.44 -1.54 -2.90
CA ILE A 3 -11.69 -1.92 -1.70
C ILE A 3 -10.28 -1.34 -1.80
N GLY A 4 -9.88 -0.58 -0.78
CA GLY A 4 -8.48 -0.20 -0.59
C GLY A 4 -7.77 -1.25 0.24
N LEU A 5 -6.74 -1.91 -0.31
CA LEU A 5 -5.93 -2.88 0.42
C LEU A 5 -4.55 -2.27 0.71
N VAL A 6 -4.25 -2.06 1.98
CA VAL A 6 -2.95 -1.57 2.46
C VAL A 6 -2.13 -2.75 2.96
N THR A 7 -0.92 -2.95 2.44
CA THR A 7 -0.05 -4.06 2.83
C THR A 7 1.35 -3.54 3.17
N GLU A 8 1.92 -4.05 4.26
CA GLU A 8 3.32 -3.82 4.63
C GLU A 8 4.14 -5.04 4.22
N SER A 9 5.11 -4.84 3.34
CA SER A 9 5.91 -5.92 2.74
C SER A 9 5.09 -7.05 2.11
N GLY A 10 3.83 -6.81 1.75
CA GLY A 10 2.92 -7.83 1.21
C GLY A 10 2.67 -7.65 -0.28
N TYR A 11 1.56 -8.21 -0.76
CA TYR A 11 1.12 -8.10 -2.15
C TYR A 11 1.07 -6.61 -2.58
N PRO A 12 1.61 -6.25 -3.77
CA PRO A 12 1.97 -7.13 -4.88
C PRO A 12 3.44 -7.56 -4.94
N TYR A 13 4.26 -7.27 -3.93
CA TYR A 13 5.67 -7.67 -3.93
C TYR A 13 5.85 -9.19 -3.88
N VAL A 14 6.95 -9.66 -4.49
CA VAL A 14 7.24 -11.11 -4.61
C VAL A 14 7.60 -11.72 -3.26
N SER A 15 8.36 -10.99 -2.42
CA SER A 15 8.79 -11.39 -1.07
C SER A 15 8.00 -10.67 0.03
N GLY A 16 7.34 -11.47 0.88
CA GLY A 16 6.47 -10.96 1.93
C GLY A 16 5.68 -12.05 2.65
N ASP A 17 5.81 -12.15 3.97
CA ASP A 17 5.13 -13.19 4.78
C ASP A 17 3.60 -13.14 4.65
N ALA A 18 3.02 -11.95 4.46
CA ALA A 18 1.58 -11.75 4.26
C ALA A 18 1.14 -11.77 2.78
N GLY A 19 2.08 -11.90 1.82
CA GLY A 19 1.82 -11.73 0.39
C GLY A 19 0.88 -12.78 -0.20
N LEU A 20 1.02 -14.04 0.21
CA LEU A 20 0.22 -15.17 -0.28
C LEU A 20 -1.26 -15.07 0.11
N TRP A 21 -1.57 -14.62 1.33
CA TRP A 21 -2.96 -14.45 1.77
C TRP A 21 -3.62 -13.27 1.04
N CYS A 22 -2.92 -12.13 0.92
CA CYS A 22 -3.42 -10.97 0.19
C CYS A 22 -3.67 -11.31 -1.29
N GLU A 23 -2.77 -12.06 -1.93
CA GLU A 23 -2.95 -12.54 -3.30
C GLU A 23 -4.20 -13.41 -3.44
N ARG A 24 -4.41 -14.36 -2.52
CA ARG A 24 -5.60 -15.22 -2.51
C ARG A 24 -6.88 -14.42 -2.31
N LEU A 25 -6.87 -13.41 -1.44
CA LEU A 25 -8.02 -12.53 -1.20
C LEU A 25 -8.40 -11.76 -2.47
N VAL A 26 -7.43 -11.08 -3.09
CA VAL A 26 -7.66 -10.27 -4.30
C VAL A 26 -8.10 -11.15 -5.46
N ARG A 27 -7.49 -12.34 -5.64
CA ARG A 27 -7.87 -13.29 -6.70
C ARG A 27 -9.21 -13.96 -6.44
N GLY A 28 -9.59 -14.17 -5.18
CA GLY A 28 -10.85 -14.82 -4.80
C GLY A 28 -12.07 -13.90 -4.85
N LEU A 29 -11.88 -12.58 -4.73
CA LEU A 29 -12.95 -11.58 -4.73
C LEU A 29 -13.03 -10.82 -6.05
N THR A 30 -13.19 -11.53 -7.16
CA THR A 30 -13.15 -10.95 -8.52
C THR A 30 -14.28 -9.96 -8.80
N GLN A 31 -15.38 -9.99 -8.04
CA GLN A 31 -16.49 -9.05 -8.16
C GLN A 31 -16.21 -7.65 -7.56
N HIS A 32 -15.03 -7.44 -6.94
CA HIS A 32 -14.65 -6.17 -6.32
C HIS A 32 -13.42 -5.57 -6.98
N GLU A 33 -13.42 -4.25 -7.13
CA GLU A 33 -12.25 -3.51 -7.60
C GLU A 33 -11.31 -3.22 -6.43
N PHE A 34 -10.01 -3.40 -6.65
CA PHE A 34 -8.98 -3.19 -5.66
C PHE A 34 -8.05 -2.04 -6.04
N ASP A 35 -7.85 -1.13 -5.10
CA ASP A 35 -6.78 -0.14 -5.08
C ASP A 35 -5.72 -0.61 -4.05
N LEU A 36 -4.53 -0.99 -4.52
CA LEU A 36 -3.45 -1.50 -3.67
C LEU A 36 -2.52 -0.39 -3.20
N TYR A 37 -2.18 -0.40 -1.91
CA TYR A 37 -1.20 0.47 -1.29
C TYR A 37 -0.12 -0.40 -0.65
N ALA A 38 0.98 -0.60 -1.36
CA ALA A 38 2.04 -1.52 -0.97
C ALA A 38 3.24 -0.75 -0.40
N LEU A 39 3.55 -1.01 0.87
CA LEU A 39 4.64 -0.36 1.58
C LEU A 39 5.86 -1.28 1.57
N SER A 40 6.96 -0.86 0.94
CA SER A 40 8.19 -1.67 0.88
C SER A 40 9.08 -1.38 2.10
N ARG A 41 9.69 -2.43 2.69
CA ARG A 41 10.60 -2.28 3.85
C ARG A 41 12.06 -2.39 3.47
N THR A 42 12.37 -2.75 2.22
CA THR A 42 13.73 -2.85 1.71
C THR A 42 13.76 -2.50 0.25
N ARG A 43 14.93 -2.06 -0.24
CA ARG A 43 15.18 -1.86 -1.66
C ARG A 43 15.02 -3.16 -2.47
N GLN A 44 15.48 -4.28 -1.91
CA GLN A 44 15.39 -5.59 -2.53
C GLN A 44 13.94 -5.97 -2.90
N GLN A 45 12.97 -5.64 -2.04
CA GLN A 45 11.55 -5.90 -2.33
C GLN A 45 11.04 -5.16 -3.57
N GLU A 46 11.56 -3.96 -3.84
CA GLU A 46 11.21 -3.20 -5.03
C GLU A 46 11.89 -3.75 -6.27
N ASP A 47 13.16 -4.16 -6.14
CA ASP A 47 13.96 -4.73 -7.23
C ASP A 47 13.44 -6.09 -7.70
N GLU A 48 12.89 -6.91 -6.79
CA GLU A 48 12.24 -8.19 -7.12
C GLU A 48 10.92 -8.01 -7.90
N GLY A 49 10.38 -6.80 -7.93
CA GLY A 49 9.22 -6.44 -8.73
C GLY A 49 7.88 -6.95 -8.17
N TRP A 50 6.86 -6.91 -9.03
CA TRP A 50 5.48 -7.25 -8.68
C TRP A 50 5.07 -8.59 -9.27
N ARG A 51 4.21 -9.30 -8.53
CA ARG A 51 3.46 -10.43 -9.05
C ARG A 51 2.44 -9.97 -10.10
N PRO A 52 2.08 -10.81 -11.10
CA PRO A 52 1.09 -10.46 -12.09
C PRO A 52 -0.25 -10.04 -11.46
N LEU A 53 -0.69 -8.81 -11.77
CA LEU A 53 -1.89 -8.21 -11.21
C LEU A 53 -3.14 -8.74 -11.92
N PRO A 54 -4.15 -9.24 -11.18
CA PRO A 54 -5.47 -9.53 -11.72
C PRO A 54 -6.15 -8.28 -12.30
N ARG A 55 -7.09 -8.47 -13.24
CA ARG A 55 -7.81 -7.36 -13.90
C ARG A 55 -8.60 -6.48 -12.95
N GLN A 56 -9.05 -7.02 -11.82
CA GLN A 56 -9.78 -6.28 -10.79
C GLN A 56 -8.89 -5.35 -9.96
N VAL A 57 -7.56 -5.36 -10.15
CA VAL A 57 -6.65 -4.36 -9.57
C VAL A 57 -6.57 -3.17 -10.51
N GLY A 58 -7.26 -2.09 -10.16
CA GLY A 58 -7.31 -0.87 -10.98
C GLY A 58 -6.11 0.05 -10.75
N ARG A 59 -5.50 -0.01 -9.57
CA ARG A 59 -4.37 0.85 -9.20
C ARG A 59 -3.45 0.17 -8.20
N VAL A 60 -2.16 0.42 -8.35
CA VAL A 60 -1.14 0.14 -7.33
C VAL A 60 -0.41 1.44 -7.00
N ARG A 61 -0.26 1.73 -5.71
CA ARG A 61 0.61 2.78 -5.19
C ARG A 61 1.65 2.14 -4.29
N THR A 62 2.91 2.49 -4.51
CA THR A 62 4.02 2.04 -3.67
C THR A 62 4.54 3.19 -2.83
N ALA A 63 5.04 2.86 -1.64
CA ALA A 63 5.79 3.80 -0.82
C ALA A 63 6.92 3.07 -0.08
N PRO A 64 8.19 3.45 -0.29
CA PRO A 64 9.31 2.89 0.44
C PRO A 64 9.36 3.42 1.87
N LEU A 65 9.23 2.53 2.86
CA LEU A 65 9.41 2.86 4.27
C LEU A 65 10.89 2.91 4.66
N TRP A 66 11.76 2.23 3.91
CA TRP A 66 13.20 2.17 4.18
C TRP A 66 13.95 3.44 3.76
N THR A 67 13.36 4.28 2.91
CA THR A 67 13.90 5.59 2.55
C THR A 67 13.55 6.67 3.58
N ALA A 68 12.74 6.35 4.60
CA ALA A 68 12.38 7.29 5.66
C ALA A 68 13.54 7.61 6.64
N GLY A 69 14.79 7.48 6.18
CA GLY A 69 16.00 7.85 6.89
C GLY A 69 16.43 9.28 6.57
N GLU A 70 16.61 10.07 7.63
CA GLU A 70 17.28 11.38 7.80
C GLU A 70 17.03 12.53 6.80
N ASP A 71 17.01 12.31 5.48
CA ASP A 71 16.86 13.36 4.46
C ASP A 71 15.39 13.72 4.13
N ASP A 72 14.43 12.83 4.40
CA ASP A 72 13.00 13.06 4.16
C ASP A 72 12.29 13.85 5.29
N ARG A 73 13.08 14.45 6.20
CA ARG A 73 12.57 15.40 7.20
C ARG A 73 12.28 16.79 6.62
N ALA A 74 12.00 16.90 5.32
CA ALA A 74 11.28 18.05 4.78
C ALA A 74 9.88 18.06 5.42
N GLY A 75 9.81 18.64 6.62
CA GLY A 75 8.67 18.48 7.51
C GLY A 75 7.37 18.76 6.77
N TYR A 76 6.46 17.78 6.77
CA TYR A 76 5.15 17.93 6.16
C TYR A 76 4.57 19.30 6.51
N GLY A 77 4.42 20.17 5.51
CA GLY A 77 3.94 21.53 5.73
C GLY A 77 2.59 21.52 6.45
N ARG A 78 2.21 22.63 7.10
CA ARG A 78 0.97 22.75 7.88
C ARG A 78 -0.26 22.16 7.18
N ARG A 79 -0.38 22.37 5.87
CA ARG A 79 -1.49 21.86 5.04
C ARG A 79 -1.50 20.33 4.94
N ALA A 80 -0.35 19.69 4.76
CA ALA A 80 -0.25 18.23 4.71
C ALA A 80 -0.59 17.60 6.07
N ARG A 81 -0.10 18.20 7.17
CA ARG A 81 -0.45 17.76 8.54
C ARG A 81 -1.94 17.88 8.83
N ARG A 82 -2.55 19.01 8.45
CA ARG A 82 -3.99 19.23 8.64
C ARG A 82 -4.81 18.20 7.86
N ARG A 83 -4.48 17.98 6.59
CA ARG A 83 -5.15 17.00 5.74
C ARG A 83 -5.00 15.57 6.27
N PHE A 84 -3.81 15.22 6.78
CA PHE A 84 -3.60 13.94 7.44
C PHE A 84 -4.51 13.79 8.67
N ALA A 85 -4.53 14.79 9.56
CA ALA A 85 -5.36 14.75 10.75
C ALA A 85 -6.87 14.68 10.43
N GLU A 86 -7.33 15.40 9.41
CA GLU A 86 -8.71 15.34 8.89
C GLU A 86 -9.04 13.90 8.44
N CYS A 87 -8.26 13.34 7.51
CA CYS A 87 -8.50 11.99 7.01
C CYS A 87 -8.36 10.90 8.09
N TYR A 88 -7.41 11.06 9.02
CA TYR A 88 -7.22 10.14 10.13
C TYR A 88 -8.41 10.19 11.11
N GLY A 89 -8.93 11.39 11.39
CA GLY A 89 -10.13 11.55 12.20
C GLY A 89 -11.36 10.88 11.57
N GLU A 90 -11.56 11.03 10.26
CA GLU A 90 -12.62 10.35 9.51
C GLU A 90 -12.47 8.82 9.58
N LEU A 91 -11.24 8.31 9.41
CA LEU A 91 -10.95 6.87 9.50
C LEU A 91 -11.21 6.32 10.91
N ALA A 92 -10.78 7.03 11.95
CA ALA A 92 -10.90 6.57 13.33
C ALA A 92 -12.34 6.63 13.88
N ALA A 93 -13.22 7.40 13.23
CA ALA A 93 -14.62 7.52 13.60
C ALA A 93 -15.56 6.58 12.82
N ALA A 94 -15.04 5.85 11.82
CA ALA A 94 -15.76 4.87 11.01
C ALA A 94 -15.69 3.46 11.61
#